data_AF-A0A0T6B5D9-F1
#
_entry.id   AF-A0A0T6B5D9-F1
#
_cell.length_a   1.000
_cell.length_b   1.000
_cell.length_c   1.000
_cell.angle_alpha   90.00
_cell.angle_beta   90.00
_cell.angle_gamma   90.00
#
_symmetry.space_group_name_H-M   'P 1'
#
loop_
_entity.id
_entity.type
_entity.pdbx_description
1 polymer ?
#
loop_
_entity_poly.entity_id
_entity_poly.type
_entity_poly.pdbx_seq_one_letter_code
_entity_poly.pdbx_strand_id
1 'polypeptide(L)'
;VNADPLKGFHLDLEDYLMGVLQLTTELSRFAINSVTNGDYDRPLQISRFVAEINAGFRVLNLKNDSLRKRFDVLKYDVKKIEEVVYDLTIRGLKSNQASAQNVQKQMEEN
;
A
#
# COMPACT_ATOMS: atom_id res chain seq x y z
N VAL A 1 17.66 25.11 -13.08
CA VAL A 1 16.59 25.40 -14.06
C VAL A 1 15.37 25.80 -13.25
N ASN A 2 15.10 27.10 -13.15
CA ASN A 2 13.91 27.59 -12.45
C ASN A 2 12.74 27.48 -13.43
N ALA A 3 11.97 26.39 -13.32
CA ALA A 3 10.78 26.19 -14.12
C ALA A 3 9.71 27.20 -13.66
N ASP A 4 9.25 28.04 -14.58
CA ASP A 4 8.12 28.93 -14.38
C ASP A 4 6.87 28.07 -14.06
N PRO A 5 6.22 28.24 -12.89
CA PRO A 5 5.04 27.46 -12.50
C PRO A 5 3.88 27.55 -13.51
N LEU A 6 3.87 28.58 -14.36
CA LEU A 6 2.86 28.83 -15.38
C LEU A 6 3.22 28.24 -16.76
N LYS A 7 4.42 27.67 -16.92
CA LYS A 7 4.85 26.97 -18.15
C LYS A 7 4.94 25.47 -17.89
N GLY A 8 3.78 24.80 -17.87
CA GLY A 8 3.70 23.34 -17.76
C GLY A 8 2.29 22.84 -17.40
N PHE A 9 2.13 21.52 -17.31
CA PHE A 9 0.94 20.93 -16.68
C PHE A 9 1.02 21.15 -15.18
N HIS A 10 0.07 21.91 -14.64
CA HIS A 10 -0.06 22.14 -13.20
C HIS A 10 -1.09 21.16 -12.62
N LEU A 11 -0.67 20.35 -11.66
CA LEU A 11 -1.55 19.49 -10.89
C LEU A 11 -1.85 20.18 -9.56
N ASP A 12 -3.13 20.47 -9.31
CA ASP A 12 -3.53 21.05 -8.03
C ASP A 12 -3.27 20.05 -6.89
N LEU A 13 -2.97 20.56 -5.70
CA LEU A 13 -2.68 19.74 -4.54
C LEU A 13 -3.89 18.87 -4.16
N GLU A 14 -5.11 19.42 -4.31
CA GLU A 14 -6.33 18.67 -4.05
C GLU A 14 -6.48 17.48 -5.01
N ASP A 15 -6.22 17.69 -6.30
CA ASP A 15 -6.27 16.64 -7.32
C ASP A 15 -5.21 15.55 -7.06
N TYR A 16 -4.01 15.96 -6.67
CA TYR A 16 -2.94 15.02 -6.29
C TYR A 16 -3.37 14.16 -5.09
N LEU A 17 -3.86 14.78 -4.01
CA LEU A 17 -4.29 14.06 -2.80
C LEU A 17 -5.49 13.14 -3.09
N MET A 18 -6.44 13.59 -3.91
CA MET A 18 -7.55 12.76 -4.36
C MET A 18 -7.05 11.55 -5.16
N GLY A 19 -6.10 11.76 -6.07
CA GLY A 19 -5.45 10.68 -6.85
C GLY A 19 -4.73 9.66 -5.97
N VAL A 20 -4.06 10.10 -4.91
CA VAL A 20 -3.43 9.20 -3.93
C VAL A 20 -4.47 8.35 -3.20
N LEU A 21 -5.62 8.92 -2.81
CA LEU A 21 -6.71 8.14 -2.20
C LEU A 21 -7.42 7.21 -3.18
N GLN A 22 -7.39 7.49 -4.48
CA GLN A 22 -7.87 6.56 -5.51
C GLN A 22 -6.88 5.41 -5.70
N LEU A 23 -5.58 5.71 -5.70
CA LEU A 23 -4.51 4.71 -5.78
C LEU A 23 -4.63 3.68 -4.65
N THR A 24 -4.91 4.08 -3.41
CA THR A 24 -5.06 3.13 -2.29
C THR A 24 -6.20 2.13 -2.51
N THR A 25 -7.29 2.56 -3.16
CA THR A 25 -8.40 1.66 -3.53
C THR A 25 -7.96 0.64 -4.58
N GLU A 26 -7.18 1.06 -5.59
CA GLU A 26 -6.63 0.13 -6.59
C GLU A 26 -5.59 -0.82 -5.98
N LEU A 27 -4.78 -0.36 -5.04
CA LEU A 27 -3.83 -1.20 -4.30
C LEU A 27 -4.54 -2.27 -3.47
N SER A 28 -5.70 -1.96 -2.88
CA SER A 28 -6.52 -2.95 -2.18
C SER A 28 -7.01 -4.06 -3.12
N ARG A 29 -7.39 -3.72 -4.36
CA ARG A 29 -7.73 -4.73 -5.38
C ARG A 29 -6.49 -5.51 -5.81
N PHE A 30 -5.37 -4.83 -5.98
CA PHE A 30 -4.12 -5.45 -6.40
C PHE A 30 -3.61 -6.46 -5.36
N ALA A 31 -3.73 -6.17 -4.07
CA ALA A 31 -3.37 -7.11 -3.00
C ALA A 31 -4.13 -8.45 -3.09
N ILE A 32 -5.41 -8.42 -3.47
CA ILE A 32 -6.20 -9.65 -3.65
C ILE A 32 -5.77 -10.37 -4.92
N ASN A 33 -5.63 -9.63 -6.02
CA ASN A 33 -5.24 -10.20 -7.30
C ASN A 33 -3.83 -10.82 -7.25
N SER A 34 -2.91 -10.24 -6.48
CA SER A 34 -1.56 -10.78 -6.33
C SER A 34 -1.60 -12.13 -5.61
N VAL A 35 -2.42 -12.28 -4.56
CA VAL A 35 -2.62 -13.57 -3.86
C VAL A 35 -3.20 -14.61 -4.80
N THR A 36 -4.22 -14.25 -5.58
CA THR A 36 -4.81 -15.13 -6.59
C THR A 36 -3.77 -15.57 -7.63
N ASN A 37 -2.81 -14.71 -7.95
CA ASN A 37 -1.69 -15.00 -8.86
C ASN A 37 -0.49 -15.69 -8.17
N GLY A 38 -0.59 -16.07 -6.90
CA GLY A 38 0.48 -16.74 -6.15
C GLY A 38 1.60 -15.84 -5.61
N ASP A 39 1.48 -14.52 -5.75
CA ASP A 39 2.40 -13.54 -5.14
C ASP A 39 1.88 -13.16 -3.74
N TYR A 40 2.40 -13.87 -2.74
CA TYR A 40 2.04 -13.70 -1.32
C TYR A 40 2.88 -12.65 -0.58
N ASP A 41 3.94 -12.13 -1.19
CA ASP A 41 4.76 -11.07 -0.59
C ASP A 41 4.20 -9.69 -0.88
N ARG A 42 3.59 -9.51 -2.06
CA ARG A 42 3.02 -8.24 -2.49
C ARG A 42 1.99 -7.64 -1.52
N PRO A 43 1.04 -8.41 -0.94
CA PRO A 43 0.09 -7.85 0.01
C PRO A 43 0.75 -7.25 1.25
N LEU A 44 1.87 -7.82 1.71
CA LEU A 44 2.62 -7.28 2.84
C LEU A 44 3.29 -5.95 2.47
N GLN A 45 3.86 -5.85 1.27
CA GLN A 45 4.44 -4.60 0.77
C GLN A 45 3.38 -3.51 0.63
N ILE A 46 2.22 -3.87 0.04
CA ILE A 46 1.08 -2.96 -0.11
C ILE A 46 0.57 -2.50 1.25
N SER A 47 0.42 -3.42 2.22
CA SER A 47 -0.04 -3.09 3.57
C SER A 47 0.83 -2.03 4.25
N ARG A 48 2.16 -2.19 4.19
CA ARG A 48 3.10 -1.19 4.74
C ARG A 48 2.96 0.16 4.05
N PHE A 49 2.93 0.17 2.72
CA PHE A 49 2.84 1.41 1.95
C PHE A 49 1.51 2.16 2.21
N VAL A 50 0.38 1.45 2.23
CA VAL A 50 -0.93 2.07 2.50
C VAL A 50 -1.03 2.55 3.95
N ALA A 51 -0.37 1.87 4.91
CA ALA A 51 -0.29 2.34 6.29
C ALA A 51 0.48 3.67 6.39
N GLU A 52 1.58 3.84 5.65
CA GLU A 52 2.32 5.10 5.57
C GLU A 52 1.48 6.23 4.97
N ILE A 53 0.73 5.95 3.88
CA ILE A 53 -0.22 6.93 3.30
C ILE A 53 -1.26 7.33 4.35
N ASN A 54 -1.87 6.37 5.03
CA ASN A 54 -2.88 6.64 6.06
C ASN A 54 -2.31 7.50 7.20
N ALA A 55 -1.08 7.23 7.65
CA ALA A 55 -0.39 8.06 8.64
C ALA A 55 -0.14 9.49 8.11
N GLY A 56 0.27 9.63 6.85
CA GLY A 56 0.45 10.93 6.19
C GLY A 56 -0.85 11.74 6.12
N PHE A 57 -1.97 11.13 5.74
CA PHE A 57 -3.25 11.84 5.68
C PHE A 57 -3.76 12.26 7.07
N ARG A 58 -3.44 11.53 8.14
CA ARG A 58 -3.83 11.88 9.51
C ARG A 58 -3.21 13.17 10.02
N VAL A 59 -2.03 13.55 9.52
CA VAL A 59 -1.37 14.81 9.92
C VAL A 59 -1.86 16.02 9.10
N LEU A 60 -2.62 15.79 8.02
CA LEU A 60 -3.16 16.86 7.20
C LEU A 60 -4.45 17.44 7.82
N ASN A 61 -4.51 18.76 7.93
CA ASN A 61 -5.74 19.46 8.31
C ASN A 61 -6.63 19.70 7.07
N LEU A 62 -7.34 18.66 6.63
CA LEU A 62 -8.22 18.72 5.46
C LEU A 62 -9.45 19.56 5.78
N LYS A 63 -9.57 20.77 5.22
CA LYS A 63 -10.76 21.63 5.37
C LYS A 63 -11.85 21.36 4.32
N ASN A 64 -11.52 20.62 3.26
CA ASN A 64 -12.44 20.28 2.18
C ASN A 64 -13.29 19.04 2.52
N ASP A 65 -14.61 19.14 2.34
CA ASP A 65 -15.57 18.09 2.66
C ASP A 65 -15.42 16.84 1.77
N SER A 66 -15.12 17.01 0.49
CA SER A 66 -15.00 15.89 -0.46
C SER A 66 -13.75 15.04 -0.20
N LEU A 67 -12.60 15.67 -0.01
CA LEU A 67 -11.34 15.00 0.27
C LEU A 67 -11.37 14.32 1.65
N ARG A 68 -12.01 14.95 2.64
CA ARG A 68 -12.23 14.35 3.96
C ARG A 68 -13.13 13.11 3.87
N LYS A 69 -14.25 13.20 3.16
CA LYS A 69 -15.13 12.03 2.91
C LYS A 69 -14.37 10.90 2.21
N ARG A 70 -13.50 11.21 1.26
CA ARG A 70 -12.69 10.18 0.59
C ARG A 70 -11.65 9.57 1.54
N PHE A 71 -11.01 10.39 2.36
CA PHE A 71 -10.09 9.89 3.39
C PHE A 71 -10.81 8.98 4.39
N ASP A 72 -12.05 9.25 4.77
CA ASP A 72 -12.85 8.36 5.62
C ASP A 72 -13.08 6.97 4.99
N VAL A 73 -13.06 6.88 3.65
CA VAL A 73 -13.17 5.61 2.94
C VAL A 73 -11.87 4.79 3.01
N LEU A 74 -10.70 5.45 3.13
CA LEU A 74 -9.39 4.79 3.20
C LEU A 74 -9.32 3.71 4.29
N LYS A 75 -10.02 3.90 5.42
CA LYS A 75 -10.04 2.91 6.51
C LYS A 75 -10.57 1.54 6.07
N TYR A 76 -11.49 1.51 5.09
CA TYR A 76 -12.04 0.26 4.57
C TYR A 76 -11.03 -0.42 3.64
N ASP A 77 -10.31 0.34 2.83
CA ASP A 77 -9.24 -0.17 1.97
C ASP A 77 -8.10 -0.76 2.83
N VAL A 78 -7.69 -0.05 3.89
CA VAL A 78 -6.71 -0.53 4.88
C VAL A 78 -7.16 -1.84 5.52
N LYS A 79 -8.38 -1.86 6.08
CA LYS A 79 -8.94 -3.06 6.72
C LYS A 79 -8.93 -4.26 5.77
N LYS A 80 -9.35 -4.06 4.52
CA LYS A 80 -9.38 -5.13 3.52
C LYS A 80 -7.99 -5.70 3.21
N ILE A 81 -6.98 -4.83 3.13
CA ILE A 81 -5.58 -5.26 2.94
C ILE A 81 -5.07 -6.02 4.17
N GLU A 82 -5.39 -5.55 5.37
CA GLU A 82 -5.02 -6.21 6.63
C GLU A 82 -5.65 -7.60 6.77
N GLU A 83 -6.92 -7.77 6.37
CA GLU A 83 -7.60 -9.07 6.32
C GLU A 83 -6.88 -10.06 5.38
N VAL A 84 -6.47 -9.60 4.20
CA VAL A 84 -5.67 -10.42 3.27
C VAL A 84 -4.34 -10.82 3.90
N VAL A 85 -3.61 -9.89 4.51
CA VAL A 85 -2.33 -10.19 5.18
C VAL A 85 -2.52 -11.15 6.36
N TYR A 86 -3.60 -10.98 7.12
CA TYR A 86 -3.96 -11.86 8.22
C TYR A 86 -4.18 -13.30 7.71
N ASP A 87 -4.99 -13.48 6.66
CA ASP A 87 -5.26 -14.78 6.04
C ASP A 87 -3.98 -15.47 5.54
N LEU A 88 -3.06 -14.72 4.93
CA LEU A 88 -1.76 -15.26 4.51
C LEU A 88 -0.90 -15.67 5.71
N THR A 89 -0.97 -14.92 6.80
CA THR A 89 -0.22 -15.20 8.03
C THR A 89 -0.66 -16.51 8.65
N ILE A 90 -1.97 -16.71 8.85
CA ILE A 90 -2.49 -17.91 9.50
C ILE A 90 -2.33 -19.17 8.63
N ARG A 91 -2.29 -19.02 7.31
CA ARG A 91 -2.06 -20.12 6.35
C ARG A 91 -0.58 -20.45 6.14
N GLY A 92 0.34 -19.65 6.68
CA GLY A 92 1.78 -19.85 6.50
C GLY A 92 2.27 -19.62 5.06
N LEU A 93 1.54 -18.83 4.26
CA LEU A 93 1.84 -18.60 2.84
C LEU A 93 2.84 -17.46 2.61
N LYS A 94 3.32 -16.80 3.67
CA LYS A 94 4.38 -15.81 3.55
C LYS A 94 5.65 -16.48 3.04
N SER A 95 6.39 -15.83 2.13
CA SER A 95 7.74 -16.28 1.84
C SER A 95 8.52 -16.23 3.15
N ASN A 96 8.79 -17.40 3.72
CA ASN A 96 9.56 -17.48 4.93
C ASN A 96 11.01 -17.29 4.47
N GLN A 97 11.46 -16.05 4.33
CA GLN A 97 12.86 -15.77 3.96
C GLN A 97 13.83 -16.46 4.94
N ALA A 98 13.37 -16.76 6.16
CA ALA A 98 14.05 -17.60 7.14
C ALA A 98 14.28 -19.05 6.66
N SER A 99 13.34 -19.68 5.93
CA SER A 99 13.55 -21.04 5.41
C SER A 99 14.48 -21.08 4.20
N ALA A 100 14.52 -20.02 3.39
CA ALA A 100 15.52 -19.92 2.30
C ALA A 100 16.95 -19.75 2.86
N GLN A 101 17.12 -18.94 3.91
CA GLN A 101 18.42 -18.77 4.59
C GLN A 101 18.89 -20.05 5.31
N ASN A 102 17.98 -20.83 5.88
CA ASN A 102 18.33 -22.09 6.53
C ASN A 102 18.81 -23.16 5.53
N VAL A 103 18.24 -23.21 4.32
CA VAL A 103 18.70 -24.12 3.26
C VAL A 103 20.09 -23.72 2.75
N GLN A 104 20.35 -22.42 2.59
CA GLN A 104 21.66 -21.92 2.14
C GLN A 104 22.77 -22.25 3.17
N LYS A 105 22.49 -22.05 4.46
CA LYS A 105 23.46 -22.31 5.53
C LYS A 105 23.78 -23.81 5.69
N GLN A 106 22.81 -24.68 5.45
CA GLN A 106 23.02 -26.14 5.43
C GLN A 106 23.80 -26.64 4.21
N MET A 107 23.79 -25.91 3.09
CA MET A 107 24.60 -26.23 1.91
C MET A 107 26.05 -25.74 2.02
N GLU A 108 26.32 -24.70 2.81
CA GLU A 108 27.67 -24.19 3.09
C GLU A 108 28.38 -24.97 4.22
N GLU A 109 27.63 -25.75 5.02
CA GLU A 109 28.16 -26.59 6.12
C GLU A 109 28.38 -28.07 5.73
N ASN A 110 28.19 -28.46 4.47
CA ASN A 110 28.55 -29.79 3.91
C ASN A 110 29.62 -29.68 2.83
#